data_AF-W9S1N7-F1
#
_entry.id   AF-W9S1N7-F1
#
_cell.length_a   1.000
_cell.length_b   1.000
_cell.length_c   1.000
_cell.angle_alpha   90.00
_cell.angle_beta   90.00
_cell.angle_gamma   90.00
#
_symmetry.space_group_name_H-M   'P 1'
#
loop_
_entity.id
_entity.type
_entity.pdbx_description
1 polymer ?
#
loop_
_entity_poly.entity_id
_entity_poly.type
_entity_poly.pdbx_seq_one_letter_code
_entity_poly.pdbx_strand_id
1 'polypeptide(L)'
;MARRKIQIKRIENITNRIITYAKRRNGLFKMAQELTVLYNAKRMEERLKELKVTNRSLQKQISHRKGESLSNLSFDELLALDREMEDALEALRTRKLRFLEQTSEDLRSGFNGALDDPHYGVVDNGGVYDYGIPRAFASGLHRNQLALDTETKSLLTTCSDYISEFSVNQSNLDDQTESAAHTSS
;
A
#
# COMPACT_ATOMS: atom_id res chain seq x y z
N MET A 1 -29.24 36.08 36.51
CA MET A 1 -28.29 36.86 37.33
C MET A 1 -27.13 37.32 36.46
N ALA A 2 -26.78 38.61 36.50
CA ALA A 2 -25.71 39.19 35.70
C ALA A 2 -24.30 38.78 36.20
N ARG A 3 -23.34 38.70 35.27
CA ARG A 3 -21.92 38.40 35.56
C ARG A 3 -21.27 39.59 36.27
N ARG A 4 -20.74 39.38 37.48
CA ARG A 4 -19.99 40.40 38.23
C ARG A 4 -18.49 40.30 37.97
N LYS A 5 -17.81 41.44 37.84
CA LYS A 5 -16.34 41.51 37.75
C LYS A 5 -15.76 41.23 39.13
N ILE A 6 -14.75 40.37 39.19
CA ILE A 6 -14.04 40.01 40.43
C ILE A 6 -12.54 40.23 40.22
N GLN A 7 -11.84 40.63 41.28
CA GLN A 7 -10.38 40.77 41.26
C GLN A 7 -9.72 39.39 41.10
N ILE A 8 -8.60 39.32 40.38
CA ILE A 8 -7.78 38.11 40.26
C ILE A 8 -6.91 37.98 41.51
N LYS A 9 -7.50 37.39 42.55
CA LYS A 9 -6.85 37.05 43.83
C LYS A 9 -7.54 35.84 44.44
N ARG A 10 -7.00 35.31 45.54
CA ARG A 10 -7.63 34.20 46.28
C ARG A 10 -9.03 34.61 46.73
N ILE A 11 -10.02 33.74 46.48
CA ILE A 11 -11.38 33.91 46.99
C ILE A 11 -11.42 33.32 48.41
N GLU A 12 -11.67 34.18 49.40
CA GLU A 12 -11.68 33.76 50.81
C GLU A 12 -12.90 32.92 51.16
N ASN A 13 -14.09 33.33 50.69
CA ASN A 13 -15.32 32.58 50.92
C ASN A 13 -15.27 31.20 50.23
N ILE A 14 -15.34 30.14 51.03
CA ILE A 14 -15.15 28.75 50.60
C ILE A 14 -16.21 28.34 49.56
N THR A 15 -17.49 28.59 49.80
CA THR A 15 -18.59 28.21 48.89
C THR A 15 -18.45 28.90 47.54
N ASN A 16 -18.18 30.20 47.53
CA ASN A 16 -17.96 30.96 46.29
C ASN A 16 -16.71 30.48 45.55
N ARG A 17 -15.65 30.11 46.27
CA ARG A 17 -14.43 29.54 45.69
C ARG A 17 -14.71 28.21 45.00
N ILE A 18 -15.46 27.31 45.65
CA ILE A 18 -15.85 26.00 45.09
C ILE A 18 -16.70 26.17 43.83
N ILE A 19 -17.74 27.00 43.88
CA ILE A 19 -18.63 27.25 42.73
C ILE A 19 -17.85 27.88 41.58
N THR A 20 -16.98 28.85 41.88
CA THR A 20 -16.15 29.52 40.86
C THR A 20 -15.18 28.54 40.22
N TYR A 21 -14.54 27.68 41.03
CA TYR A 21 -13.67 26.63 40.53
C TYR A 21 -14.41 25.70 39.57
N ALA A 22 -15.57 25.16 39.99
CA ALA A 22 -16.35 24.25 39.14
C ALA A 22 -16.74 24.90 37.80
N LYS A 23 -17.23 26.15 37.83
CA LYS A 23 -17.59 26.89 36.60
C LYS A 23 -16.39 27.16 35.70
N ARG A 24 -15.26 27.62 36.25
CA ARG A 24 -14.04 27.90 35.48
C ARG A 24 -13.42 26.64 34.92
N ARG A 25 -13.34 25.58 35.71
CA ARG A 25 -12.85 24.26 35.30
C ARG A 25 -13.64 23.77 34.09
N ASN A 26 -14.96 23.78 34.17
CA ASN A 26 -15.81 23.34 33.06
C ASN A 26 -15.63 24.23 31.81
N GLY A 27 -15.47 25.54 31.97
CA GLY A 27 -15.17 26.44 30.84
C GLY A 27 -13.81 26.16 30.20
N LEU A 28 -12.77 25.93 31.01
CA LEU A 28 -11.43 25.59 30.53
C LEU A 28 -11.41 24.25 29.80
N PHE A 29 -12.10 23.23 30.33
CA PHE A 29 -12.19 21.93 29.64
C PHE A 29 -12.91 22.04 28.29
N LYS A 30 -13.98 22.85 28.19
CA LYS A 30 -14.64 23.11 26.90
C LYS A 30 -13.70 23.79 25.91
N MET A 31 -13.00 24.84 26.34
CA MET A 31 -12.01 25.53 25.50
C MET A 31 -10.89 24.57 25.06
N ALA A 32 -10.39 23.71 25.95
CA ALA A 32 -9.35 22.74 25.61
C ALA A 32 -9.83 21.70 24.59
N GLN A 33 -11.07 21.23 24.71
CA GLN A 33 -11.68 20.32 23.74
C GLN A 33 -11.83 20.98 22.37
N GLU A 34 -12.38 22.19 22.32
CA GLU A 34 -12.53 22.97 21.09
C GLU A 34 -11.18 23.21 20.41
N LEU A 35 -10.16 23.63 21.17
CA LEU A 35 -8.80 23.84 20.66
C LEU A 35 -8.18 22.54 20.11
N THR A 36 -8.38 21.43 20.80
CA THR A 36 -7.84 20.12 20.37
C THR A 36 -8.46 19.70 19.04
N VAL A 37 -9.77 19.86 18.88
CA VAL A 37 -10.48 19.54 17.63
C VAL A 37 -9.99 20.44 16.49
N LEU A 38 -9.90 21.76 16.72
CA LEU A 38 -9.43 22.71 15.71
C LEU A 38 -7.98 22.44 15.29
N TYR A 39 -7.11 22.15 16.25
CA TYR A 39 -5.72 21.81 15.97
C TYR A 39 -5.60 20.52 15.15
N ASN A 40 -6.33 19.48 15.53
CA ASN A 40 -6.32 18.21 14.82
C ASN A 40 -6.85 18.36 13.39
N ALA A 41 -7.96 19.09 13.21
CA ALA A 41 -8.52 19.36 11.89
C ALA A 41 -7.52 20.09 10.98
N LYS A 42 -6.87 21.15 11.49
CA LYS A 42 -5.84 21.89 10.76
C LYS A 42 -4.65 21.01 10.36
N ARG A 43 -4.15 20.21 11.31
CA ARG A 43 -3.03 19.29 11.06
C ARG A 43 -3.39 18.23 10.02
N MET A 44 -4.61 17.71 10.05
CA MET A 44 -5.10 16.75 9.06
C MET A 44 -5.23 17.38 7.67
N GLU A 45 -5.68 18.64 7.58
CA GLU A 45 -5.76 19.37 6.32
C GLU A 45 -4.38 19.61 5.69
N GLU A 46 -3.41 20.04 6.50
CA GLU A 46 -2.01 20.21 6.05
C GLU A 46 -1.43 18.89 5.53
N ARG A 47 -1.63 17.80 6.28
CA ARG A 47 -1.16 16.48 5.88
C ARG A 47 -1.83 15.98 4.60
N LEU A 48 -3.12 16.27 4.42
CA LEU A 48 -3.84 15.94 3.20
C LEU A 48 -3.24 16.68 1.99
N LYS A 49 -2.87 17.96 2.14
CA LYS A 49 -2.22 18.74 1.08
C LYS A 49 -0.87 18.13 0.69
N GLU A 50 -0.05 17.75 1.65
CA GLU A 50 1.23 17.05 1.41
C GLU A 50 1.00 15.73 0.67
N LEU A 51 0.07 14.90 1.15
CA LEU A 51 -0.24 13.61 0.53
C LEU A 51 -0.73 13.79 -0.91
N LYS A 52 -1.59 14.77 -1.19
CA LYS A 52 -2.05 15.09 -2.54
C LYS A 52 -0.89 15.47 -3.47
N VAL A 53 0.06 16.29 -3.01
CA VAL A 53 1.25 16.66 -3.80
C VAL A 53 2.09 15.41 -4.10
N THR A 54 2.38 14.59 -3.09
CA THR A 54 3.16 13.36 -3.29
C THR A 54 2.46 12.39 -4.23
N ASN A 55 1.14 12.26 -4.13
CA ASN A 55 0.36 11.36 -4.97
C ASN A 55 0.38 11.81 -6.45
N ARG A 56 0.17 13.11 -6.72
CA ARG A 56 0.33 13.66 -8.08
C ARG A 56 1.73 13.42 -8.63
N SER A 57 2.76 13.60 -7.81
CA SER A 57 4.15 13.32 -8.22
C SER A 57 4.36 11.84 -8.56
N LEU A 58 3.87 10.93 -7.72
CA LEU A 58 3.97 9.49 -7.94
C LEU A 58 3.20 9.06 -9.19
N GLN A 59 1.99 9.58 -9.41
CA GLN A 59 1.19 9.34 -10.61
C GLN A 59 1.95 9.79 -11.86
N LYS A 60 2.56 10.97 -11.82
CA LYS A 60 3.40 11.48 -12.92
C LYS A 60 4.60 10.56 -13.18
N GLN A 61 5.31 10.12 -12.14
CA GLN A 61 6.41 9.17 -12.26
C GLN A 61 5.95 7.82 -12.85
N ILE A 62 4.80 7.30 -12.43
CA ILE A 62 4.22 6.07 -12.98
C ILE A 62 3.89 6.24 -14.47
N SER A 63 3.26 7.36 -14.84
CA SER A 63 2.92 7.67 -16.24
C SER A 63 4.19 7.73 -17.11
N HIS A 64 5.24 8.41 -16.64
CA HIS A 64 6.54 8.42 -17.34
C HIS A 64 7.15 7.03 -17.49
N ARG A 65 7.16 6.22 -16.42
CA ARG A 65 7.66 4.82 -16.47
C ARG A 65 6.83 3.91 -17.38
N LYS A 66 5.55 4.25 -17.63
CA LYS A 66 4.68 3.57 -18.61
C LYS A 66 4.91 4.04 -20.05
N GLY A 67 5.72 5.08 -20.26
CA GLY A 67 5.96 5.67 -21.58
C GLY A 67 4.94 6.73 -21.99
N GLU A 68 4.14 7.23 -21.05
CA GLU A 68 3.12 8.26 -21.29
C GLU A 68 3.66 9.67 -20.97
N SER A 69 3.07 10.69 -21.61
CA SER A 69 3.29 12.13 -21.30
C SER A 69 4.76 12.57 -21.21
N LEU A 70 5.61 12.03 -22.09
CA LEU A 70 7.07 12.28 -22.10
C LEU A 70 7.47 13.67 -22.65
N SER A 71 6.54 14.40 -23.25
CA SER A 71 6.80 15.71 -23.90
C SER A 71 7.29 16.80 -22.95
N ASN A 72 7.09 16.62 -21.64
CA ASN A 72 7.41 17.60 -20.61
C ASN A 72 8.73 17.29 -19.87
N LEU A 73 9.50 16.29 -20.34
CA LEU A 73 10.82 15.94 -19.80
C LEU A 73 11.93 16.50 -20.68
N SER A 74 13.01 16.96 -20.06
CA SER A 74 14.25 17.26 -20.78
C SER A 74 14.92 15.98 -21.27
N PHE A 75 15.83 16.12 -22.23
CA PHE A 75 16.56 14.96 -22.77
C PHE A 75 17.38 14.23 -21.70
N ASP A 76 18.03 14.96 -20.79
CA ASP A 76 18.81 14.38 -19.70
C ASP A 76 17.93 13.60 -18.70
N GLU A 77 16.73 14.13 -18.38
CA GLU A 77 15.76 13.46 -17.53
C GLU A 77 15.20 12.20 -18.19
N LEU A 78 14.99 12.23 -19.51
CA LEU A 78 14.53 11.07 -20.26
C LEU A 78 15.59 9.96 -20.29
N LEU A 79 16.86 10.31 -20.49
CA LEU A 79 17.98 9.36 -20.41
C LEU A 79 18.14 8.77 -19.01
N ALA A 80 17.96 9.57 -17.96
CA ALA A 80 17.98 9.08 -16.59
C ALA A 80 16.84 8.08 -16.34
N LEU A 81 15.62 8.40 -16.81
CA LEU A 81 14.46 7.53 -16.72
C LEU A 81 14.67 6.19 -17.45
N ASP A 82 15.27 6.23 -18.64
CA ASP A 82 15.56 5.03 -19.44
C ASP A 82 16.52 4.10 -18.69
N ARG A 83 17.63 4.63 -18.17
CA ARG A 83 18.58 3.88 -17.33
C ARG A 83 17.93 3.29 -16.08
N GLU A 84 17.08 4.06 -15.39
CA GLU A 84 16.34 3.56 -14.23
C GLU A 84 15.42 2.39 -14.58
N MET A 85 14.82 2.39 -15.78
CA MET A 85 13.98 1.29 -16.25
C MET A 85 14.80 0.07 -16.67
N GLU A 86 15.94 0.26 -17.33
CA GLU A 86 16.88 -0.81 -17.65
C GLU A 86 17.39 -1.52 -16.39
N ASP A 87 17.84 -0.76 -15.38
CA ASP A 87 18.30 -1.30 -14.11
C ASP A 87 17.19 -2.08 -13.38
N ALA A 88 15.97 -1.53 -13.36
CA ALA A 88 14.82 -2.21 -12.76
C ALA A 88 14.47 -3.51 -13.48
N LEU A 89 14.52 -3.53 -14.82
CA LEU A 89 14.29 -4.72 -15.62
C LEU A 89 15.37 -5.78 -15.38
N GLU A 90 16.63 -5.37 -15.28
CA GLU A 90 17.73 -6.28 -15.01
C GLU A 90 17.61 -6.93 -13.62
N ALA A 91 17.23 -6.15 -12.61
CA ALA A 91 16.92 -6.68 -11.28
C ALA A 91 15.77 -7.71 -11.30
N LEU A 92 14.70 -7.44 -12.07
CA LEU A 92 13.57 -8.36 -12.23
C LEU A 92 13.98 -9.65 -12.95
N ARG A 93 14.75 -9.54 -14.04
CA ARG A 93 15.28 -10.70 -14.78
C ARG A 93 16.17 -11.56 -13.89
N THR A 94 17.10 -10.94 -13.17
CA THR A 94 18.00 -11.62 -12.24
C THR A 94 17.23 -12.35 -11.14
N ARG A 95 16.19 -11.73 -10.57
CA ARG A 95 15.32 -12.39 -9.58
C ARG A 95 14.56 -13.56 -10.20
N LYS A 96 14.00 -13.39 -11.40
CA LYS A 96 13.23 -14.43 -12.09
C LYS A 96 14.10 -15.62 -12.51
N LEU A 97 15.32 -15.36 -13.00
CA LEU A 97 16.29 -16.39 -13.34
C LEU A 97 16.69 -17.20 -12.10
N ARG A 98 17.05 -16.55 -10.99
CA ARG A 98 17.37 -17.25 -9.73
C ARG A 98 16.21 -18.14 -9.26
N PHE A 99 14.98 -17.65 -9.35
CA PHE A 99 13.81 -18.45 -9.01
C PHE A 99 13.69 -19.68 -9.92
N LEU A 100 13.82 -19.50 -11.25
CA LEU A 100 13.75 -20.59 -12.21
C LEU A 100 14.86 -21.63 -11.99
N GLU A 101 16.10 -21.18 -11.75
CA GLU A 101 17.24 -22.03 -11.42
C GLU A 101 16.94 -22.87 -10.18
N GLN A 102 16.46 -22.25 -9.10
CA GLN A 102 16.08 -22.95 -7.88
C GLN A 102 14.97 -23.99 -8.14
N THR A 103 13.92 -23.64 -8.90
CA THR A 103 12.87 -24.62 -9.25
C THR A 103 13.40 -25.78 -10.09
N SER A 104 14.38 -25.53 -10.96
CA SER A 104 15.00 -26.57 -11.79
C SER A 104 15.85 -27.52 -10.95
N GLU A 105 16.56 -27.01 -9.95
CA GLU A 105 17.33 -27.80 -8.98
C GLU A 105 16.42 -28.63 -8.07
N ASP A 106 15.33 -28.05 -7.58
CA ASP A 106 14.32 -28.74 -6.79
C ASP A 106 13.68 -29.90 -7.58
N LEU A 107 13.33 -29.66 -8.86
CA LEU A 107 12.82 -30.72 -9.75
C LEU A 107 13.87 -31.83 -9.99
N ARG A 108 15.13 -31.45 -10.20
CA ARG A 108 16.22 -32.40 -10.43
C ARG A 108 16.53 -33.26 -9.20
N SER A 109 16.56 -32.66 -8.02
CA SER A 109 16.74 -33.37 -6.75
C SER A 109 15.56 -34.30 -6.45
N GLY A 110 14.32 -33.84 -6.73
CA GLY A 110 13.13 -34.68 -6.63
C GLY A 110 13.13 -35.88 -7.59
N PHE A 111 13.65 -35.71 -8.82
CA PHE A 111 13.78 -36.81 -9.78
C PHE A 111 14.87 -37.82 -9.37
N ASN A 112 16.03 -37.34 -8.93
CA ASN A 112 17.12 -38.22 -8.46
C ASN A 112 16.71 -38.99 -7.20
N GLY A 113 16.04 -38.34 -6.25
CA GLY A 113 15.52 -39.02 -5.05
C GLY A 113 14.48 -40.10 -5.35
N ALA A 114 13.77 -40.02 -6.49
CA ALA A 114 12.84 -41.06 -6.93
C ALA A 114 13.53 -42.24 -7.65
N LEU A 115 14.76 -42.07 -8.12
CA LEU A 115 15.59 -43.14 -8.70
C LEU A 115 16.33 -43.95 -7.64
N ASP A 116 16.57 -43.36 -6.46
CA ASP A 116 17.21 -44.01 -5.31
C ASP A 116 16.23 -44.86 -4.46
N ASP A 117 14.95 -44.95 -4.85
CA ASP A 117 13.97 -45.81 -4.18
C ASP A 117 14.36 -47.29 -4.34
N PRO A 118 14.38 -48.10 -3.26
CA PRO A 118 14.76 -49.50 -3.33
C PRO A 118 13.95 -50.25 -4.38
N HIS A 119 14.64 -51.02 -5.23
CA HIS A 119 14.03 -51.82 -6.28
C HIS A 119 12.97 -52.76 -5.67
N TYR A 120 11.68 -52.41 -5.79
CA TYR A 120 10.60 -53.31 -5.40
C TYR A 120 10.65 -54.50 -6.36
N GLY A 121 10.87 -55.69 -5.80
CA GLY A 121 10.93 -56.93 -6.56
C GLY A 121 9.66 -57.11 -7.40
N VAL A 122 9.84 -57.44 -8.68
CA VAL A 122 8.74 -57.74 -9.60
C VAL A 122 7.98 -58.95 -9.07
N VAL A 123 6.74 -58.73 -8.62
CA VAL A 123 5.79 -59.82 -8.38
C VAL A 123 4.97 -59.98 -9.65
N ASP A 124 5.01 -61.17 -10.24
CA ASP A 124 4.23 -61.58 -11.42
C ASP A 124 2.73 -61.64 -11.08
N ASN A 125 2.11 -60.48 -10.94
CA ASN A 125 0.66 -60.36 -10.95
C ASN A 125 0.33 -59.46 -12.12
N GLY A 126 -0.16 -60.05 -13.22
CA GLY A 126 -0.34 -59.44 -14.55
C GLY A 126 -1.34 -58.26 -14.63
N GLY A 127 -1.16 -57.25 -13.78
CA GLY A 127 -1.80 -55.95 -13.87
C GLY A 127 -0.91 -54.97 -14.63
N VAL A 128 -1.53 -54.15 -15.46
CA VAL A 128 -0.87 -53.06 -16.19
C VAL A 128 -0.34 -52.04 -15.17
N TYR A 129 0.98 -51.99 -14.99
CA TYR A 129 1.62 -50.96 -14.17
C TYR A 129 1.58 -49.64 -14.93
N ASP A 130 0.73 -48.73 -14.45
CA ASP A 130 0.74 -47.34 -14.89
C ASP A 130 2.00 -46.68 -14.31
N TYR A 131 3.01 -46.46 -15.17
CA TYR A 131 4.21 -45.69 -14.82
C TYR A 131 3.82 -44.20 -14.72
N GLY A 132 2.99 -43.89 -13.75
CA GLY A 132 2.54 -42.55 -13.44
C GLY A 132 3.69 -41.71 -12.92
N ILE A 133 3.81 -40.49 -13.44
CA ILE A 133 4.67 -39.43 -12.90
C ILE A 133 4.49 -39.40 -11.36
N PRO A 134 5.56 -39.48 -10.55
CA PRO A 134 5.46 -39.57 -9.10
C PRO A 134 4.56 -38.47 -8.51
N ARG A 135 3.69 -38.82 -7.55
CA ARG A 135 2.74 -37.88 -6.91
C ARG A 135 3.44 -36.66 -6.26
N ALA A 136 4.70 -36.84 -5.84
CA ALA A 136 5.58 -35.77 -5.35
C ALA A 136 5.95 -34.76 -6.46
N PHE A 137 6.18 -35.25 -7.69
CA PHE A 137 6.48 -34.44 -8.87
C PHE A 137 5.28 -33.57 -9.27
N ALA A 138 4.07 -34.13 -9.26
CA ALA A 138 2.83 -33.40 -9.55
C ALA A 138 2.52 -32.30 -8.51
N SER A 139 2.85 -32.54 -7.25
CA SER A 139 2.60 -31.58 -6.16
C SER A 139 3.65 -30.48 -6.05
N GLY A 140 4.91 -30.74 -6.43
CA GLY A 140 5.97 -29.73 -6.53
C GLY A 140 5.75 -28.73 -7.68
N LEU A 141 5.40 -29.24 -8.87
CA LEU A 141 5.09 -28.41 -10.06
C LEU A 141 3.95 -27.43 -9.82
N HIS A 142 2.89 -27.87 -9.12
CA HIS A 142 1.73 -27.03 -8.86
C HIS A 142 2.04 -25.89 -7.86
N ARG A 143 2.89 -26.13 -6.86
CA ARG A 143 3.30 -25.11 -5.89
C ARG A 143 4.18 -24.02 -6.52
N ASN A 144 5.11 -24.42 -7.40
CA ASN A 144 6.02 -23.49 -8.05
C ASN A 144 5.32 -22.62 -9.11
N GLN A 145 4.34 -23.18 -9.84
CA GLN A 145 3.50 -22.43 -10.76
C GLN A 145 2.64 -21.38 -10.03
N LEU A 146 2.03 -21.75 -8.90
CA LEU A 146 1.25 -20.83 -8.08
C LEU A 146 2.10 -19.70 -7.49
N ALA A 147 3.35 -19.96 -7.09
CA ALA A 147 4.26 -18.93 -6.55
C ALA A 147 4.67 -17.88 -7.59
N LEU A 148 4.98 -18.29 -8.82
CA LEU A 148 5.32 -17.37 -9.92
C LEU A 148 4.14 -16.48 -10.33
N ASP A 149 2.96 -17.09 -10.45
CA ASP A 149 1.75 -16.40 -10.88
C ASP A 149 1.20 -15.48 -9.79
N THR A 150 1.32 -15.83 -8.50
CA THR A 150 0.83 -14.99 -7.40
C THR A 150 1.72 -13.78 -7.12
N GLU A 151 3.05 -13.89 -7.12
CA GLU A 151 3.91 -12.72 -6.82
C GLU A 151 3.90 -11.66 -7.94
N THR A 152 3.88 -12.08 -9.20
CA THR A 152 3.98 -11.15 -10.34
C THR A 152 2.63 -10.61 -10.80
N LYS A 153 1.57 -11.44 -10.79
CA LYS A 153 0.22 -10.99 -11.16
C LYS A 153 -0.46 -10.24 -10.02
N SER A 154 -0.29 -10.62 -8.75
CA SER A 154 -0.95 -9.87 -7.68
C SER A 154 -0.48 -8.41 -7.63
N LEU A 155 0.82 -8.12 -7.72
CA LEU A 155 1.36 -6.76 -7.63
C LEU A 155 0.99 -5.90 -8.85
N LEU A 156 1.04 -6.44 -10.07
CA LEU A 156 0.71 -5.69 -11.28
C LEU A 156 -0.79 -5.47 -11.47
N THR A 157 -1.62 -6.48 -11.19
CA THR A 157 -3.08 -6.38 -11.38
C THR A 157 -3.70 -5.53 -10.28
N THR A 158 -3.31 -5.73 -9.01
CA THR A 158 -3.80 -4.87 -7.92
C THR A 158 -3.36 -3.42 -8.09
N CYS A 159 -2.12 -3.12 -8.50
CA CYS A 159 -1.72 -1.73 -8.78
C CYS A 159 -2.48 -1.15 -9.98
N SER A 160 -2.67 -1.89 -11.08
CA SER A 160 -3.38 -1.39 -12.25
C SER A 160 -4.85 -1.09 -11.97
N ASP A 161 -5.51 -1.95 -11.19
CA ASP A 161 -6.91 -1.80 -10.80
C ASP A 161 -7.09 -0.67 -9.78
N TYR A 162 -6.21 -0.56 -8.78
CA TYR A 162 -6.22 0.56 -7.81
C TYR A 162 -5.96 1.92 -8.48
N ILE A 163 -5.04 1.98 -9.45
CA ILE A 163 -4.72 3.22 -10.17
C ILE A 163 -5.90 3.67 -11.03
N SER A 164 -6.60 2.74 -11.67
CA SER A 164 -7.76 3.02 -12.52
C SER A 164 -8.97 3.49 -11.70
N GLU A 165 -9.30 2.79 -10.61
CA GLU A 165 -10.37 3.20 -9.70
C GLU A 165 -10.05 4.52 -8.99
N PHE A 166 -8.79 4.78 -8.62
CA PHE A 166 -8.42 6.02 -7.95
C PHE A 166 -8.44 7.22 -8.90
N SER A 167 -7.98 7.07 -10.16
CA SER A 167 -8.02 8.14 -11.16
C SER A 167 -9.45 8.61 -11.45
N VAL A 168 -10.42 7.69 -11.50
CA VAL A 168 -11.86 8.00 -11.69
C VAL A 168 -12.44 8.71 -10.46
N ASN A 169 -12.02 8.32 -9.26
CA ASN A 169 -12.49 8.96 -8.02
C ASN A 169 -11.88 10.37 -7.80
N GLN A 170 -10.70 10.63 -8.35
CA GLN A 170 -9.99 11.90 -8.21
C GLN A 170 -10.56 12.98 -9.15
N SER A 171 -10.90 12.63 -10.40
CA SER A 171 -11.63 13.54 -11.31
C SER A 171 -13.00 13.94 -10.72
N ASN A 172 -13.70 13.00 -10.11
CA ASN A 172 -14.98 13.27 -9.45
C ASN A 172 -14.85 14.18 -8.21
N LEU A 173 -13.69 14.21 -7.55
CA LEU A 173 -13.45 15.08 -6.39
C LEU A 173 -13.08 16.51 -6.80
N ASP A 174 -12.26 16.66 -7.84
CA ASP A 174 -11.83 17.97 -8.33
C ASP A 174 -13.03 18.74 -8.93
N ASP A 175 -13.93 18.06 -9.67
CA ASP A 175 -15.19 18.61 -10.19
C ASP A 175 -16.17 19.08 -9.08
N GLN A 176 -16.19 18.39 -7.93
CA GLN A 176 -17.02 18.78 -6.79
C GLN A 176 -16.47 20.00 -6.04
N THR A 177 -15.14 20.20 -6.04
CA THR A 177 -14.52 21.37 -5.40
C THR A 177 -14.65 22.65 -6.22
N GLU A 178 -14.67 22.56 -7.55
CA GLU A 178 -14.89 23.72 -8.43
C GLU A 178 -16.36 24.19 -8.43
N SER A 179 -17.31 23.25 -8.34
CA SER A 179 -18.75 23.57 -8.23
C SER A 179 -19.13 24.25 -6.90
N ALA A 180 -18.46 23.89 -5.79
CA ALA A 180 -18.67 24.52 -4.48
C ALA A 180 -18.05 25.93 -4.37
N ALA A 181 -17.00 26.23 -5.14
CA ALA A 181 -16.37 27.55 -5.16
C ALA A 181 -17.22 28.59 -5.91
N HIS A 182 -17.98 28.19 -6.94
CA HIS A 182 -18.84 29.10 -7.72
C HIS A 182 -20.20 29.40 -7.09
N THR A 183 -20.61 28.69 -6.05
CA THR A 183 -21.89 28.92 -5.35
C THR A 183 -21.77 29.78 -4.08
N SER A 184 -20.57 30.28 -3.76
CA SER A 184 -20.28 31.11 -2.58
C SER A 184 -19.78 32.54 -2.88
N SER A 185 -19.93 33.02 -4.13
CA SER A 185 -19.71 34.42 -4.52
C SER A 185 -21.03 35.17 -4.76
#